data_AF-A0A1Q5RYW9-F1
#
_entry.id   AF-A0A1Q5RYW9-F1
#
_cell.length_a   1.000
_cell.length_b   1.000
_cell.length_c   1.000
_cell.angle_alpha   90.00
_cell.angle_beta   90.00
_cell.angle_gamma   90.00
#
_symmetry.space_group_name_H-M   'P 1'
#
loop_
_entity.id
_entity.type
_entity.pdbx_description
1 polymer ?
#
loop_
_entity_poly.entity_id
_entity_poly.type
_entity_poly.pdbx_seq_one_letter_code
_entity_poly.pdbx_strand_id
1 'polypeptide(L)'
;MMSSYRSAACLFAALLSTSILSAGAALAQTTVTSAPPASFTLSNGLQVVVIPDHRTPVVTEMIWYKVGSADETPGKSGLAHFLEHLMFKGTEKHPVGEFSQTVLRVGGNENAS
;
A
#
# COMPACT_ATOMS: atom_id res chain seq x y z
N MET A 1 -5.63 -80.47 0.78
CA MET A 1 -6.25 -79.40 -0.05
C MET A 1 -6.94 -78.44 0.91
N MET A 2 -6.70 -77.13 0.78
CA MET A 2 -7.17 -76.01 1.64
C MET A 2 -6.28 -75.64 2.84
N SER A 3 -5.56 -74.51 2.74
CA SER A 3 -5.65 -73.35 3.65
C SER A 3 -4.35 -72.49 3.62
N SER A 4 -4.25 -71.57 2.67
CA SER A 4 -3.17 -70.56 2.60
C SER A 4 -3.68 -69.22 2.08
N TYR A 5 -4.73 -68.64 2.70
CA TYR A 5 -5.26 -67.32 2.31
C TYR A 5 -5.57 -66.42 3.50
N ARG A 6 -4.72 -66.42 4.54
CA ARG A 6 -4.89 -65.50 5.69
C ARG A 6 -3.90 -64.32 5.72
N SER A 7 -2.86 -64.29 4.88
CA SER A 7 -1.83 -63.24 4.96
C SER A 7 -1.96 -62.09 3.95
N ALA A 8 -2.88 -62.17 2.97
CA ALA A 8 -3.01 -61.11 1.96
C ALA A 8 -3.97 -59.96 2.35
N ALA A 9 -4.84 -60.16 3.35
CA ALA A 9 -5.85 -59.18 3.71
C ALA A 9 -5.33 -58.00 4.56
N CYS A 10 -4.19 -58.15 5.26
CA CYS A 10 -3.65 -57.08 6.10
C CYS A 10 -2.84 -56.03 5.33
N LEU A 11 -2.40 -56.32 4.10
CA LEU A 11 -1.60 -55.38 3.29
C LEU A 11 -2.44 -54.38 2.48
N PHE A 12 -3.74 -54.63 2.27
CA PHE A 12 -4.62 -53.68 1.59
C PHE A 12 -5.27 -52.64 2.52
N ALA A 13 -5.45 -52.95 3.81
CA ALA A 13 -6.04 -52.00 4.77
C ALA A 13 -5.06 -50.89 5.21
N ALA A 14 -3.75 -51.14 5.14
CA ALA A 14 -2.73 -50.16 5.51
C ALA A 14 -2.52 -49.07 4.44
N LEU A 15 -2.90 -49.31 3.18
CA LEU A 15 -2.76 -48.35 2.07
C LEU A 15 -3.97 -47.40 1.92
N LEU A 16 -5.11 -47.70 2.55
CA LEU A 16 -6.29 -46.82 2.53
C LEU A 16 -6.36 -45.84 3.70
N SER A 17 -5.48 -45.98 4.70
CA SER A 17 -5.56 -45.18 5.94
C SER A 17 -4.64 -43.96 5.94
N THR A 18 -3.72 -43.84 4.97
CA THR A 18 -2.77 -42.70 4.87
C THR A 18 -3.19 -41.64 3.86
N SER A 19 -4.28 -41.83 3.12
CA SER A 19 -4.74 -40.89 2.07
C SER A 19 -5.71 -39.81 2.56
N ILE A 20 -6.09 -39.78 3.84
CA ILE A 20 -7.13 -38.86 4.34
C ILE A 20 -6.55 -37.60 5.02
N LEU A 21 -5.24 -37.53 5.30
CA LEU A 21 -4.68 -36.44 6.10
C LEU A 21 -3.99 -35.31 5.31
N SER A 22 -4.15 -35.24 3.99
CA SER A 22 -3.60 -34.13 3.18
C SER A 22 -4.63 -33.09 2.74
N ALA A 23 -5.85 -33.14 3.28
CA ALA A 23 -6.81 -32.04 3.16
C ALA A 23 -6.50 -30.94 4.20
N GLY A 24 -5.22 -30.59 4.35
CA GLY A 24 -4.83 -29.35 5.02
C GLY A 24 -5.34 -28.21 4.15
N ALA A 25 -6.32 -27.47 4.66
CA ALA A 25 -6.97 -26.35 3.99
C ALA A 25 -5.95 -25.48 3.24
N ALA A 26 -5.94 -25.60 1.91
CA ALA A 26 -5.44 -24.53 1.07
C ALA A 26 -6.43 -23.38 1.24
N LEU A 27 -6.22 -22.56 2.28
CA LEU A 27 -6.78 -21.22 2.31
C LEU A 27 -6.31 -20.58 1.02
N ALA A 28 -7.22 -20.43 0.06
CA ALA A 28 -6.97 -19.69 -1.15
C ALA A 28 -6.57 -18.29 -0.72
N GLN A 29 -5.26 -18.04 -0.72
CA GLN A 29 -4.73 -16.73 -0.46
C GLN A 29 -5.12 -15.94 -1.71
N THR A 30 -6.22 -15.20 -1.62
CA THR A 30 -6.63 -14.27 -2.65
C THR A 30 -5.52 -13.26 -2.79
N THR A 31 -4.61 -13.49 -3.73
CA THR A 31 -3.62 -12.50 -4.12
C THR A 31 -4.42 -11.33 -4.67
N VAL A 32 -4.51 -10.27 -3.89
CA VAL A 32 -5.11 -9.03 -4.36
C VAL A 32 -4.14 -8.45 -5.39
N THR A 33 -4.43 -8.67 -6.67
CA THR A 33 -3.68 -8.06 -7.76
C THR A 33 -4.16 -6.62 -7.90
N SER A 34 -3.33 -5.65 -7.53
CA SER A 34 -3.57 -4.24 -7.87
C SER A 34 -3.35 -4.02 -9.36
N ALA A 35 -4.00 -3.02 -9.95
CA ALA A 35 -3.63 -2.58 -11.29
C ALA A 35 -2.16 -2.10 -11.27
N PRO A 36 -1.42 -2.24 -12.39
CA PRO A 36 -0.06 -1.75 -12.46
C PRO A 36 -0.01 -0.22 -12.28
N PRO A 37 1.05 0.33 -11.66
CA PRO A 37 1.25 1.77 -11.61
C PRO A 37 1.28 2.39 -13.01
N ALA A 38 0.69 3.57 -13.15
CA ALA A 38 0.75 4.38 -14.36
C ALA A 38 1.59 5.63 -14.12
N SER A 39 2.43 5.98 -15.09
CA SER A 39 3.29 7.17 -15.01
C SER A 39 3.14 8.04 -16.26
N PHE A 40 3.06 9.35 -16.07
CA PHE A 40 3.02 10.32 -17.16
C PHE A 40 3.58 11.67 -16.72
N THR A 41 3.90 12.52 -17.68
CA THR A 41 4.40 13.88 -17.44
C THR A 41 3.40 14.89 -17.98
N LEU A 42 3.02 15.85 -17.15
CA LEU A 42 2.17 16.97 -17.55
C LEU A 42 2.93 17.94 -18.47
N SER A 43 2.20 18.80 -19.19
CA SER A 43 2.80 19.80 -20.08
C SER A 43 3.72 20.80 -19.36
N ASN A 44 3.52 21.01 -18.05
CA ASN A 44 4.37 21.85 -17.20
C ASN A 44 5.61 21.11 -16.64
N GLY A 45 5.82 19.84 -17.01
CA GLY A 45 6.95 19.03 -16.56
C GLY A 45 6.74 18.26 -15.26
N LEU A 46 5.59 18.40 -14.59
CA LEU A 46 5.29 17.61 -13.39
C LEU A 46 5.16 16.13 -13.75
N GLN A 47 5.97 15.30 -13.09
CA GLN A 47 5.90 13.85 -13.21
C GLN A 47 4.84 13.33 -12.25
N VAL A 48 3.89 12.54 -12.77
CA VAL A 48 2.78 11.99 -12.02
C VAL A 48 2.88 10.47 -12.05
N VAL A 49 2.74 9.86 -10.88
CA VAL A 49 2.63 8.41 -10.72
C VAL A 49 1.32 8.10 -10.02
N VAL A 50 0.51 7.24 -10.62
CA VAL A 50 -0.77 6.78 -10.08
C VAL A 50 -0.63 5.30 -9.74
N ILE A 51 -0.93 4.95 -8.50
CA ILE A 51 -0.88 3.57 -7.99
C ILE A 51 -2.30 3.17 -7.57
N PRO A 52 -3.07 2.45 -8.40
CA PRO A 52 -4.43 2.07 -8.04
C PRO A 52 -4.44 0.96 -6.99
N ASP A 53 -5.11 1.19 -5.86
CA ASP A 53 -5.36 0.19 -4.82
C ASP A 53 -6.85 0.20 -4.45
N HIS A 54 -7.54 -0.90 -4.76
CA HIS A 54 -8.98 -1.05 -4.55
C HIS A 54 -9.35 -1.76 -3.24
N ARG A 55 -8.38 -2.01 -2.34
CA ARG A 55 -8.64 -2.68 -1.05
C ARG A 55 -9.44 -1.81 -0.08
N THR A 56 -9.30 -0.50 -0.19
CA THR A 56 -9.92 0.49 0.71
C THR A 56 -10.33 1.74 -0.07
N PRO A 57 -11.47 2.36 0.23
CA PRO A 57 -11.95 3.56 -0.45
C PRO A 57 -11.27 4.83 0.11
N VAL A 58 -9.93 4.87 0.07
CA VAL A 58 -9.12 6.00 0.54
C VAL A 58 -8.16 6.43 -0.55
N VAL A 59 -7.74 7.69 -0.50
CA VAL A 59 -6.73 8.26 -1.40
C VAL A 59 -5.63 8.93 -0.59
N THR A 60 -4.39 8.75 -1.01
CA THR A 60 -3.25 9.53 -0.54
C THR A 60 -2.70 10.31 -1.73
N GLU A 61 -2.66 11.63 -1.62
CA GLU A 61 -1.99 12.51 -2.57
C GLU A 61 -0.68 12.99 -1.95
N MET A 62 0.40 13.00 -2.74
CA MET A 62 1.69 13.52 -2.32
C MET A 62 2.29 14.36 -3.44
N ILE A 63 2.77 15.55 -3.10
CA ILE A 63 3.54 16.41 -4.02
C ILE A 63 4.96 16.50 -3.49
N TRP A 64 5.92 16.20 -4.34
CA TRP A 64 7.34 16.21 -4.00
C TRP A 64 8.06 17.29 -4.80
N TYR A 65 8.78 18.15 -4.10
CA TYR A 65 9.68 19.12 -4.71
C TYR A 65 11.11 18.61 -4.58
N LYS A 66 11.88 18.70 -5.66
CA LYS A 66 13.30 18.33 -5.65
C LYS A 66 14.14 19.48 -5.09
N VAL A 67 13.87 19.85 -3.84
CA VAL A 67 14.55 20.90 -3.08
C VAL A 67 14.36 20.61 -1.58
N GLY A 68 15.34 20.97 -0.76
CA GLY A 68 15.26 20.90 0.69
C GLY A 68 16.40 21.66 1.37
N SER A 69 16.65 21.37 2.65
CA SER A 69 17.72 22.05 3.41
C SER A 69 19.12 21.88 2.81
N ALA A 70 19.34 20.78 2.07
CA ALA A 70 20.60 20.51 1.37
C ALA A 70 20.89 21.50 0.22
N ASP A 71 19.85 22.16 -0.30
CA ASP A 71 19.94 23.11 -1.41
C ASP A 71 20.04 24.57 -0.95
N GLU A 72 20.10 24.80 0.37
CA GLU A 72 20.15 26.15 0.94
C GLU A 72 21.51 26.83 0.71
N THR A 73 21.47 28.14 0.47
CA THR A 73 22.70 28.95 0.38
C THR A 73 23.39 29.01 1.74
N PRO A 74 24.72 28.86 1.82
CA PRO A 74 25.46 29.04 3.06
C PRO A 74 25.12 30.37 3.76
N GLY A 75 24.86 30.31 5.07
CA GLY A 75 24.42 31.46 5.86
C GLY A 75 22.93 31.79 5.77
N LYS A 76 22.13 31.01 5.02
CA LYS A 76 20.67 31.12 4.95
C LYS A 76 19.98 29.80 5.33
N SER A 77 20.45 29.18 6.40
CA SER A 77 19.94 27.88 6.84
C SER A 77 18.53 27.97 7.43
N GLY A 78 17.71 26.96 7.17
CA GLY A 78 16.35 26.81 7.74
C GLY A 78 15.24 27.44 6.90
N LEU A 79 15.53 27.93 5.69
CA LEU A 79 14.53 28.48 4.78
C LEU A 79 13.53 27.44 4.29
N ALA A 80 13.98 26.22 3.98
CA ALA A 80 13.10 25.14 3.52
C ALA A 80 12.08 24.77 4.61
N HIS A 81 12.57 24.53 5.83
CA HIS A 81 11.71 24.25 6.99
C HIS A 81 10.83 25.45 7.34
N PHE A 82 11.35 26.68 7.27
CA PHE A 82 10.53 27.86 7.50
C PHE A 82 9.39 27.98 6.47
N LEU A 83 9.67 27.71 5.19
CA LEU A 83 8.67 27.70 4.14
C LEU A 83 7.61 26.62 4.39
N GLU A 84 8.00 25.41 4.81
CA GLU A 84 7.08 24.32 5.18
C GLU A 84 6.03 24.80 6.20
N HIS A 85 6.44 25.49 7.27
CA HIS A 85 5.49 26.06 8.25
C HIS A 85 4.56 27.12 7.65
N LEU A 86 5.06 27.90 6.69
CA LEU A 86 4.29 28.96 6.04
C LEU A 86 3.26 28.41 5.04
N MET A 87 3.46 27.22 4.46
CA MET A 87 2.51 26.61 3.54
C MET A 87 1.13 26.38 4.19
N PHE A 88 1.06 26.25 5.52
CA PHE A 88 -0.19 26.09 6.27
C PHE A 88 -0.80 27.43 6.74
N LYS A 89 -0.20 28.58 6.39
CA LYS A 89 -0.67 29.92 6.79
C LYS A 89 -1.56 30.59 5.74
N GLY A 90 -2.23 29.77 4.93
CA GLY A 90 -3.18 30.23 3.92
C GLY A 90 -2.51 30.63 2.61
N THR A 91 -3.36 30.89 1.63
CA THR A 91 -3.02 31.30 0.27
C THR A 91 -3.88 32.50 -0.12
N GLU A 92 -3.64 33.08 -1.30
CA GLU A 92 -4.49 34.15 -1.83
C GLU A 92 -5.97 33.75 -1.97
N LYS A 93 -6.25 32.45 -2.17
CA LYS A 93 -7.61 31.93 -2.41
C LYS A 93 -8.24 31.25 -1.20
N HIS A 94 -7.41 30.71 -0.31
CA HIS A 94 -7.84 29.94 0.85
C HIS A 94 -7.22 30.53 2.13
N PRO A 95 -8.01 31.17 3.01
CA PRO A 95 -7.51 31.69 4.28
C PRO A 95 -6.92 30.58 5.17
N VAL A 96 -6.17 31.03 6.18
CA VAL A 96 -5.55 30.16 7.19
C VAL A 96 -6.58 29.15 7.75
N GLY A 97 -6.20 27.88 7.76
CA GLY A 97 -6.99 26.80 8.34
C GLY A 97 -8.15 26.29 7.48
N GLU A 98 -8.53 26.95 6.38
CA GLU A 98 -9.61 26.45 5.50
C GLU A 98 -9.26 25.08 4.91
N PHE A 99 -8.01 24.92 4.45
CA PHE A 99 -7.52 23.65 3.91
C PHE A 99 -7.62 22.52 4.94
N SER A 100 -7.07 22.73 6.14
CA SER A 100 -7.12 21.76 7.25
C SER A 100 -8.56 21.40 7.63
N GLN A 101 -9.47 22.38 7.70
CA GLN A 101 -10.88 22.11 8.00
C GLN A 101 -11.59 21.34 6.89
N THR A 102 -11.19 21.54 5.64
CA THR A 102 -11.72 20.80 4.50
C THR A 102 -11.31 19.33 4.56
N VAL A 103 -10.02 19.07 4.82
CA VAL A 103 -9.47 17.71 4.99
C VAL A 103 -10.12 17.00 6.19
N LEU A 104 -10.23 17.69 7.34
CA LEU A 104 -10.85 17.14 8.54
C LEU A 104 -12.34 16.80 8.35
N ARG A 105 -13.09 17.60 7.57
CA ARG A 105 -14.52 17.36 7.33
C ARG A 105 -14.79 16.03 6.64
N VAL A 106 -13.83 15.52 5.87
CA VAL A 106 -13.91 14.21 5.21
C VAL A 106 -13.18 13.10 6.00
N GLY A 107 -12.74 13.39 7.23
CA GLY A 107 -12.00 12.44 8.08
C GLY A 107 -10.56 12.20 7.65
N GLY A 108 -10.00 13.07 6.80
CA GLY A 108 -8.62 12.99 6.33
C GLY A 108 -7.60 13.58 7.31
N ASN A 109 -6.34 13.47 6.93
CA ASN A 109 -5.22 14.17 7.56
C ASN A 109 -4.32 14.79 6.49
N GLU A 110 -3.47 15.72 6.93
CA GLU A 110 -2.50 16.42 6.10
C GLU A 110 -1.15 16.47 6.82
N ASN A 111 -0.06 16.51 6.04
CA ASN A 111 1.29 16.62 6.60
C ASN A 111 2.28 17.16 5.53
N ALA A 112 3.45 17.60 5.98
CA ALA A 112 4.58 18.02 5.15
C ALA A 112 5.92 17.69 5.85
N SER A 113 7.02 17.79 5.10
CA SER A 113 8.40 17.58 5.58
C SER A 113 9.42 18.19 4.64
#